data_AF-A0A832KHU2-F1
#
_entry.id   AF-A0A832KHU2-F1
#
_cell.length_a   1.000
_cell.length_b   1.000
_cell.length_c   1.000
_cell.angle_alpha   90.00
_cell.angle_beta   90.00
_cell.angle_gamma   90.00
#
_symmetry.space_group_name_H-M   'P 1'
#
loop_
_entity.id
_entity.type
_entity.pdbx_description
1 polymer ?
#
loop_
_entity_poly.entity_id
_entity_poly.type
_entity_poly.pdbx_seq_one_letter_code
_entity_poly.pdbx_strand_id
1 'polypeptide(L)'
;CTFREKSKGWRNMVLQLDFGSKITTLDSFDSPYYTLFLKRTILRPSCHECKFCNFNRSGDITIGDFWGIEESLPEFEDEKGVSLLLVNSKKGKTLFQKIAKRLDYIESTHEKCLQPPFLEPTPPNKDKDAFWQEYEAYGYSYVANKYGRS
;
A
#
# COMPACT_ATOMS: atom_id res chain seq x y z
N CYS A 1 1.82 -4.41 -16.80
CA CYS A 1 1.44 -3.30 -15.91
C CYS A 1 2.17 -3.46 -14.58
N THR A 2 2.89 -2.44 -14.13
CA THR A 2 3.59 -2.39 -12.85
C THR A 2 3.01 -1.23 -12.05
N PHE A 3 2.28 -1.53 -10.98
CA PHE A 3 1.51 -0.53 -10.22
C PHE A 3 2.40 0.44 -9.43
N ARG A 4 3.57 -0.04 -8.97
CA ARG A 4 4.60 0.78 -8.35
C ARG A 4 5.94 0.49 -9.00
N GLU A 5 6.22 1.24 -10.05
CA GLU A 5 7.53 1.29 -10.68
C GLU A 5 8.46 2.15 -9.80
N LYS A 6 9.70 1.69 -9.58
CA LYS A 6 10.62 2.23 -8.58
C LYS A 6 11.84 2.95 -9.17
N SER A 7 11.90 3.19 -10.48
CA SER A 7 13.03 3.88 -11.14
C SER A 7 13.23 5.30 -10.63
N LYS A 8 12.14 5.95 -10.15
CA LYS A 8 12.19 7.26 -9.47
C LYS A 8 12.29 7.15 -7.94
N GLY A 9 12.61 5.99 -7.38
CA GLY A 9 12.63 5.75 -5.94
C GLY A 9 11.27 5.33 -5.35
N TRP A 10 11.28 4.81 -4.11
CA TRP A 10 10.08 4.18 -3.51
C TRP A 10 9.00 5.16 -3.07
N ARG A 11 9.39 6.41 -2.79
CA ARG A 11 8.47 7.50 -2.40
C ARG A 11 7.62 8.00 -3.56
N ASN A 12 8.12 7.83 -4.79
CA ASN A 12 7.41 8.22 -5.99
C ASN A 12 6.43 7.13 -6.43
N MET A 13 5.18 7.54 -6.66
CA MET A 13 4.11 6.64 -7.07
C MET A 13 3.98 6.68 -8.59
N VAL A 14 4.70 5.79 -9.27
CA VAL A 14 4.72 5.70 -10.73
C VAL A 14 4.01 4.42 -11.19
N LEU A 15 3.05 4.57 -12.10
CA LEU A 15 2.37 3.48 -12.77
C LEU A 15 3.02 3.23 -14.14
N GLN A 16 3.50 2.02 -14.38
CA GLN A 16 4.00 1.60 -15.69
C GLN A 16 2.96 0.73 -16.40
N LEU A 17 2.58 1.13 -17.61
CA LEU A 17 1.71 0.38 -18.50
C LEU A 17 2.55 -0.20 -19.63
N ASP A 18 2.39 -1.49 -19.88
CA ASP A 18 3.09 -2.22 -20.93
C ASP A 18 2.05 -2.72 -21.94
N PHE A 19 2.15 -2.23 -23.16
CA PHE A 19 1.28 -2.57 -24.29
C PHE A 19 1.96 -3.52 -25.29
N GLY A 20 3.11 -4.11 -24.93
CA GLY A 20 3.93 -4.97 -25.77
C GLY A 20 4.79 -4.20 -26.78
N SER A 21 4.19 -3.27 -27.54
CA SER A 21 4.92 -2.40 -28.49
C SER A 21 5.45 -1.11 -27.86
N LYS A 22 4.87 -0.71 -26.71
CA LYS A 22 5.20 0.53 -26.01
C LYS A 22 5.04 0.36 -24.52
N ILE A 23 6.01 0.92 -23.78
CA ILE A 23 5.91 1.14 -22.35
C ILE A 23 5.58 2.63 -22.11
N THR A 24 4.59 2.89 -21.28
CA THR A 24 4.21 4.24 -20.83
C THR A 24 4.27 4.30 -19.32
N THR A 25 4.88 5.34 -18.76
CA THR A 25 4.86 5.64 -17.33
C THR A 25 3.97 6.84 -17.06
N LEU A 26 3.13 6.75 -16.04
CA LEU A 26 2.26 7.81 -15.56
C LEU A 26 2.60 8.07 -14.09
N ASP A 27 2.72 9.34 -13.71
CA ASP A 27 2.69 9.67 -12.30
C ASP A 27 1.28 9.39 -11.75
N SER A 28 1.19 8.98 -10.49
CA SER A 28 -0.06 8.52 -9.88
C SER A 28 -1.24 9.48 -10.07
N PHE A 29 -1.02 10.79 -9.96
CA PHE A 29 -2.08 11.80 -10.09
C PHE A 29 -2.58 12.01 -11.51
N ASP A 30 -1.84 11.55 -12.53
CA ASP A 30 -2.24 11.61 -13.93
C ASP A 30 -3.08 10.39 -14.36
N SER A 31 -3.19 9.39 -13.49
CA SER A 31 -3.99 8.19 -13.73
C SER A 31 -5.32 8.27 -13.00
N PRO A 32 -6.47 8.37 -13.71
CA PRO A 32 -7.78 8.37 -13.07
C PRO A 32 -8.00 7.17 -12.15
N TYR A 33 -7.51 6.00 -12.55
CA TYR A 33 -7.57 4.80 -11.73
C TYR A 33 -6.81 4.97 -10.40
N TYR A 34 -5.59 5.50 -10.47
CA TYR A 34 -4.75 5.64 -9.29
C TYR A 34 -5.29 6.73 -8.35
N THR A 35 -5.81 7.84 -8.90
CA THR A 35 -6.53 8.87 -8.14
C THR A 35 -7.75 8.29 -7.42
N LEU A 36 -8.59 7.52 -8.12
CA LEU A 36 -9.76 6.85 -7.53
C LEU A 36 -9.36 5.86 -6.41
N PHE A 37 -8.26 5.14 -6.61
CA PHE A 37 -7.72 4.20 -5.63
C PHE A 37 -7.22 4.94 -4.37
N LEU A 38 -6.42 5.99 -4.52
CA LEU A 38 -5.90 6.80 -3.42
C LEU A 38 -7.01 7.55 -2.66
N LYS A 39 -8.04 8.01 -3.37
CA LYS A 39 -9.26 8.60 -2.78
C LYS A 39 -10.14 7.56 -2.08
N ARG A 40 -9.83 6.26 -2.22
CA ARG A 40 -10.55 5.13 -1.60
C ARG A 40 -11.96 4.91 -2.18
N THR A 41 -12.27 5.54 -3.31
CA THR A 41 -13.59 5.49 -3.96
C THR A 41 -13.89 4.10 -4.52
N ILE A 42 -12.86 3.42 -5.02
CA ILE A 42 -12.96 2.11 -5.66
C ILE A 42 -12.43 0.96 -4.80
N LEU A 43 -12.26 1.17 -3.49
CA LEU A 43 -11.89 0.06 -2.60
C LEU A 43 -13.04 -0.93 -2.45
N ARG A 44 -12.68 -2.21 -2.32
CA ARG A 44 -13.64 -3.28 -2.06
C ARG A 44 -14.36 -3.03 -0.72
N PRO A 45 -15.65 -3.36 -0.59
CA PRO A 45 -16.38 -3.21 0.68
C PRO A 45 -15.65 -3.81 1.89
N SER A 46 -15.04 -4.99 1.72
CA SER A 46 -14.28 -5.68 2.77
C SER A 46 -13.09 -4.87 3.32
N CYS A 47 -12.57 -3.90 2.58
CA CYS A 47 -11.49 -3.02 3.05
C CYS A 47 -11.96 -2.06 4.16
N HIS A 48 -13.25 -1.73 4.20
CA HIS A 48 -13.85 -0.85 5.21
C HIS A 48 -14.21 -1.58 6.51
N GLU A 49 -14.17 -2.92 6.49
CA GLU A 49 -14.52 -3.78 7.63
C GLU A 49 -13.40 -4.79 7.92
N CYS A 50 -12.16 -4.47 7.49
CA CYS A 50 -11.04 -5.39 7.54
C CYS A 50 -10.65 -5.74 8.99
N LYS A 51 -10.93 -6.97 9.41
CA LYS A 51 -10.60 -7.49 10.75
C LYS A 51 -9.09 -7.67 10.99
N PHE A 52 -8.27 -7.48 9.96
CA PHE A 52 -6.81 -7.63 10.04
C PHE A 52 -6.08 -6.30 10.20
N CYS A 53 -6.78 -5.17 10.35
CA CYS A 53 -6.16 -3.87 10.59
C CYS A 53 -5.68 -3.73 12.04
N ASN A 54 -4.77 -4.59 12.47
CA ASN A 54 -4.18 -4.65 13.82
C ASN A 54 -2.88 -5.47 13.83
N PHE A 55 -2.22 -5.58 14.97
CA PHE A 55 -1.01 -6.40 15.14
C PHE A 55 -1.27 -7.90 15.26
N ASN A 56 -2.52 -8.34 15.49
CA ASN A 56 -2.87 -9.75 15.55
C ASN A 56 -3.02 -10.34 14.14
N ARG A 57 -1.88 -10.70 13.55
CA ARG A 57 -1.78 -11.21 12.18
C ARG A 57 -1.84 -12.73 12.17
N SER A 58 -2.61 -13.29 11.24
CA SER A 58 -2.80 -14.74 11.10
C SER A 58 -1.61 -15.48 10.50
N GLY A 59 -0.74 -14.79 9.74
CA GLY A 59 0.46 -15.38 9.14
C GLY A 59 1.61 -15.47 10.14
N ASP A 60 2.49 -16.47 9.97
CA ASP A 60 3.69 -16.64 10.80
C ASP A 60 4.65 -15.43 10.71
N ILE A 61 4.74 -14.82 9.53
CA ILE A 61 5.49 -13.59 9.24
C ILE A 61 4.60 -12.64 8.43
N THR A 62 4.61 -11.36 8.79
CA THR A 62 4.04 -10.27 7.99
C THR A 62 5.17 -9.39 7.48
N ILE A 63 5.13 -9.01 6.21
CA ILE A 63 6.10 -8.07 5.62
C ILE A 63 5.31 -6.93 4.97
N GLY A 64 5.75 -5.70 5.19
CA GLY A 64 5.22 -4.51 4.54
C GLY A 64 6.26 -3.41 4.49
N ASP A 65 5.90 -2.26 3.93
CA ASP A 65 6.76 -1.06 4.00
C ASP A 65 6.75 -0.52 5.44
N PHE A 66 7.90 -0.04 5.93
CA PHE A 66 7.98 0.63 7.23
C PHE A 66 7.66 2.12 7.05
N TRP A 67 6.39 2.51 7.25
CA TRP A 67 6.00 3.92 7.15
C TRP A 67 6.51 4.70 8.38
N GLY A 68 7.15 5.85 8.16
CA GLY A 68 7.68 6.71 9.22
C GLY A 68 9.01 6.25 9.82
N ILE A 69 9.78 5.41 9.12
CA ILE A 69 11.10 4.99 9.59
C ILE A 69 12.07 6.17 9.70
N GLU A 70 11.94 7.16 8.83
CA GLU A 70 12.74 8.39 8.83
C GLU A 70 12.60 9.20 10.12
N GLU A 71 11.49 9.03 10.85
CA GLU A 71 11.26 9.68 12.14
C GLU A 71 11.60 8.76 13.32
N SER A 72 11.30 7.46 13.21
CA SER A 72 11.38 6.50 14.32
C SER A 72 12.74 5.80 14.48
N LEU A 73 13.44 5.57 13.37
CA LEU A 73 14.75 4.91 13.27
C LEU A 73 15.56 5.53 12.10
N PRO A 74 15.86 6.84 12.14
CA PRO A 74 16.53 7.55 11.03
C PRO A 74 17.89 6.94 10.66
N GLU A 75 18.58 6.29 11.60
CA GLU A 75 19.86 5.63 11.38
C GLU A 75 19.78 4.39 10.47
N PHE A 76 18.58 3.85 10.28
CA PHE A 76 18.31 2.68 9.45
C PHE A 76 17.45 3.04 8.22
N GLU A 77 17.23 4.33 7.95
CA GLU A 77 16.52 4.75 6.74
C GLU A 77 17.37 4.48 5.49
N ASP A 78 16.70 4.11 4.39
CA ASP A 78 17.35 3.84 3.11
C ASP A 78 16.50 4.41 1.96
N GLU A 79 17.17 5.04 0.98
CA GLU A 79 16.54 5.66 -0.19
C GLU A 79 15.79 4.66 -1.10
N LYS A 80 16.02 3.35 -0.95
CA LYS A 80 15.31 2.26 -1.64
C LYS A 80 14.12 1.72 -0.82
N GLY A 81 14.03 2.13 0.44
CA GLY A 81 12.97 1.82 1.39
C GLY A 81 13.32 0.64 2.30
N VAL A 82 12.79 0.68 3.52
CA VAL A 82 12.95 -0.39 4.51
C VAL A 82 11.64 -1.15 4.70
N SER A 83 11.75 -2.48 4.78
CA SER A 83 10.61 -3.34 5.06
C SER A 83 10.39 -3.50 6.57
N LEU A 84 9.15 -3.35 7.02
CA LEU A 84 8.71 -3.79 8.34
C LEU A 84 8.45 -5.30 8.29
N LEU A 85 9.08 -6.05 9.20
CA LEU A 85 8.87 -7.48 9.37
C LEU A 85 8.29 -7.75 10.76
N LEU A 86 7.07 -8.30 10.81
CA LEU A 86 6.46 -8.78 12.05
C LEU A 86 6.59 -10.30 12.16
N VAL A 87 7.09 -10.77 13.29
CA VAL A 87 7.19 -12.20 13.61
C VAL A 87 6.04 -12.56 14.56
N ASN A 88 4.99 -13.18 14.02
CA ASN A 88 3.72 -13.31 14.76
C ASN A 88 3.56 -14.67 15.47
N SER A 89 4.45 -15.63 15.22
CA SER A 89 4.35 -16.97 15.78
C SER A 89 5.70 -17.60 16.11
N LYS A 90 5.69 -18.69 16.89
CA LYS A 90 6.90 -19.50 17.16
C LYS A 90 7.52 -20.03 15.88
N LYS A 91 6.69 -20.46 14.91
CA LYS A 91 7.15 -20.94 13.61
C LYS A 91 7.77 -19.81 12.78
N GLY A 92 7.16 -18.62 12.81
CA GLY A 92 7.73 -17.41 12.21
C GLY A 92 9.09 -17.07 12.80
N LYS A 93 9.23 -17.16 14.12
CA LYS A 93 10.51 -16.93 14.82
C LYS A 93 11.57 -17.92 14.38
N THR A 94 11.25 -19.21 14.29
CA THR A 94 12.18 -20.22 13.77
C THR A 94 12.57 -19.94 12.32
N LEU A 95 11.64 -19.49 11.47
CA LEU A 95 11.94 -19.15 10.08
C LEU A 95 12.85 -17.92 10.00
N PHE A 96 12.55 -16.86 10.76
CA PHE A 96 13.38 -15.66 10.83
C PHE A 96 14.81 -15.99 11.28
N GLN A 97 14.98 -16.77 12.35
CA GLN A 97 16.30 -17.17 12.86
C GLN A 97 17.17 -17.89 11.80
N LYS A 98 16.56 -18.67 10.90
CA LYS A 98 17.29 -19.35 9.82
C LYS A 98 17.82 -18.38 8.76
N ILE A 99 17.21 -17.21 8.61
CA ILE A 99 17.55 -16.24 7.58
C ILE A 99 18.21 -14.98 8.12
N ALA A 100 18.13 -14.71 9.43
CA ALA A 100 18.57 -13.48 10.09
C ALA A 100 20.02 -13.08 9.72
N LYS A 101 20.94 -14.06 9.62
CA LYS A 101 22.34 -13.79 9.24
C LYS A 101 22.52 -13.28 7.80
N ARG A 102 21.49 -13.34 6.97
CA ARG A 102 21.48 -12.88 5.57
C ARG A 102 20.65 -11.60 5.39
N LEU A 103 20.15 -11.03 6.49
CA LEU A 103 19.38 -9.81 6.51
C LEU A 103 20.21 -8.73 7.21
N ASP A 104 20.15 -7.52 6.68
CA ASP A 104 20.44 -6.33 7.49
C ASP A 104 19.13 -5.95 8.19
N TYR A 105 19.12 -5.98 9.51
CA TYR A 105 17.92 -5.71 10.29
C TYR A 105 18.24 -5.07 11.63
N ILE A 106 17.31 -4.24 12.10
CA ILE A 106 17.30 -3.66 13.44
C ILE A 106 15.99 -4.06 14.14
N GLU A 107 16.06 -4.28 15.45
CA GLU A 107 14.86 -4.52 16.26
C GLU A 107 14.09 -3.22 16.46
N SER A 108 12.76 -3.30 16.41
CA SER A 108 11.85 -2.17 16.60
C SER A 108 10.69 -2.57 17.51
N THR A 109 9.86 -1.60 17.88
CA THR A 109 8.69 -1.81 18.75
C THR A 109 7.39 -1.47 18.03
N HIS A 110 6.24 -1.90 18.57
CA HIS A 110 4.94 -1.56 17.99
C HIS A 110 4.67 -0.07 17.96
N GLU A 111 5.19 0.70 18.92
CA GLU A 111 5.06 2.16 18.98
C GLU A 111 5.83 2.82 17.83
N LYS A 112 7.06 2.34 17.55
CA LYS A 112 7.91 2.89 16.48
C LYS A 112 7.40 2.55 15.09
N CYS A 113 6.76 1.39 14.91
CA CYS A 113 6.23 0.95 13.61
C CYS A 113 4.72 1.17 13.46
N LEU A 114 4.11 1.96 14.35
CA LEU A 114 2.67 2.20 14.31
C LEU A 114 2.30 2.99 13.06
N GLN A 115 1.37 2.45 12.27
CA GLN A 115 0.89 3.04 11.03
C GLN A 115 -0.62 2.81 10.90
N PRO A 116 -1.36 3.66 10.15
CA PRO A 116 -2.82 3.59 10.07
C PRO A 116 -3.39 2.19 9.77
N PRO A 117 -2.78 1.35 8.90
CA PRO A 117 -3.25 -0.01 8.67
C PRO A 117 -3.23 -0.97 9.88
N PHE A 118 -2.62 -0.58 11.01
CA PHE A 118 -2.65 -1.32 12.27
C PHE A 118 -3.67 -0.77 13.29
N LEU A 119 -4.36 0.32 12.97
CA LEU A 119 -5.28 0.98 13.90
C LEU A 119 -6.73 0.64 13.57
N GLU A 120 -7.13 0.85 12.32
CA GLU A 120 -8.52 0.70 11.91
C GLU A 120 -8.65 0.42 10.41
N PRO A 121 -9.78 -0.17 9.99
CA PRO A 121 -10.13 -0.26 8.57
C PRO A 121 -10.20 1.12 7.91
N THR A 122 -9.95 1.16 6.61
CA THR A 122 -10.04 2.42 5.87
C THR A 122 -11.50 2.84 5.74
N PRO A 123 -11.91 4.06 6.16
CA PRO A 123 -13.30 4.49 6.03
C PRO A 123 -13.71 4.63 4.55
N PRO A 124 -14.99 4.39 4.21
CA PRO A 124 -15.47 4.57 2.85
C PRO A 124 -15.41 6.03 2.43
N ASN A 125 -15.08 6.28 1.16
CA ASN A 125 -15.20 7.61 0.59
C ASN A 125 -16.70 7.97 0.48
N LYS A 126 -17.06 9.21 0.84
CA LYS A 126 -18.44 9.73 0.75
C LYS A 126 -19.06 9.60 -0.64
N ASP A 127 -18.24 9.63 -1.69
CA ASP A 127 -18.66 9.59 -3.08
C ASP A 127 -18.72 8.16 -3.64
N LYS A 128 -18.41 7.13 -2.83
CA LYS A 128 -18.33 5.72 -3.28
C LYS A 128 -19.62 5.24 -3.92
N ASP A 129 -20.76 5.43 -3.26
CA ASP A 129 -22.02 4.88 -3.75
C ASP A 129 -22.48 5.61 -5.01
N ALA A 130 -22.35 6.93 -5.03
CA ALA A 130 -22.61 7.75 -6.22
C ALA A 130 -21.69 7.35 -7.38
N PHE A 131 -20.40 7.11 -7.11
CA PHE A 131 -19.45 6.66 -8.13
C PHE A 131 -19.90 5.36 -8.80
N TRP A 132 -20.32 4.35 -8.03
CA TRP A 132 -20.71 3.05 -8.60
C TRP A 132 -22.03 3.13 -9.36
N GLN A 133 -23.01 3.88 -8.85
CA GLN A 133 -24.28 4.14 -9.57
C GLN A 133 -24.04 4.82 -10.92
N GLU A 134 -23.17 5.84 -10.95
CA GLU A 134 -22.86 6.57 -12.17
C GLU A 134 -21.93 5.78 -13.11
N TYR A 135 -21.07 4.91 -12.58
CA TYR A 135 -20.29 3.99 -13.39
C TYR A 135 -21.19 3.02 -14.15
N GLU A 136 -22.20 2.44 -13.48
CA GLU A 136 -23.16 1.54 -14.10
C GLU A 136 -24.04 2.27 -15.14
N ALA A 137 -24.42 3.51 -14.88
CA ALA A 137 -25.29 4.29 -15.77
C ALA A 137 -24.54 4.88 -17.00
N TYR A 138 -23.32 5.37 -16.81
CA TYR A 138 -22.62 6.21 -17.80
C TYR A 138 -21.24 5.67 -18.21
N GLY A 139 -20.75 4.62 -17.56
CA GLY A 139 -19.50 3.95 -17.89
C GLY A 139 -18.23 4.64 -17.37
N TYR A 140 -17.08 3.98 -17.64
CA TYR A 140 -15.78 4.39 -17.11
C TYR A 140 -15.38 5.83 -17.50
N SER A 141 -15.54 6.21 -18.77
CA SER A 141 -15.10 7.52 -19.26
C SER A 141 -15.78 8.67 -18.50
N TYR A 142 -17.05 8.51 -18.12
CA TYR A 142 -17.77 9.50 -17.33
C TYR A 142 -17.17 9.64 -15.93
N VAL A 143 -17.07 8.54 -15.19
CA VAL A 143 -16.60 8.59 -13.79
C VAL A 143 -15.10 8.90 -13.68
N ALA A 144 -14.28 8.49 -14.65
CA ALA A 144 -12.87 8.83 -14.69
C ALA A 144 -12.67 10.36 -14.84
N ASN A 145 -13.50 11.02 -15.64
CA ASN A 145 -13.47 12.47 -15.79
C ASN A 145 -14.02 13.21 -14.56
N LYS A 146 -15.08 12.70 -13.95
CA LYS A 146 -15.74 13.34 -12.80
C LYS A 146 -14.98 13.17 -11.48
N TYR A 147 -14.50 11.96 -11.21
CA TYR A 147 -13.94 11.57 -9.90
C TYR A 147 -12.43 11.29 -9.94
N GLY A 148 -11.90 10.94 -11.12
CA GLY A 148 -10.50 10.52 -11.29
C GLY A 148 -9.50 11.66 -11.52
N ARG A 149 -9.95 12.93 -11.48
CA ARG A 149 -9.05 14.09 -11.55
C ARG A 149 -8.70 14.56 -10.14
N SER A 150 -7.48 15.09 -9.99
CA SER A 150 -6.94 15.61 -8.73
C SER A 150 -7.68 16.87 -8.29
#